data_AF-K8MPF4-F1
#
_entry.id   AF-K8MPF4-F1
#
_cell.length_a   1.000
_cell.length_b   1.000
_cell.length_c   1.000
_cell.angle_alpha   90.00
_cell.angle_beta   90.00
_cell.angle_gamma   90.00
#
_symmetry.space_group_name_H-M   'P 1'
#
loop_
_entity.id
_entity.type
_entity.pdbx_description
1 polymer ?
#
loop_
_entity_poly.entity_id
_entity_poly.type
_entity_poly.pdbx_seq_one_letter_code
_entity_poly.pdbx_strand_id
1 'polypeptide(L)'
;MYQTILFDLDGTLTNSELGITNSVAYALGKYGIQVPDKKALRVFIGPPLQESFERFYGFSKEECLKAIDYYHEYFSEKGLYENEVYLGVPD
;
A
#
# COMPACT_ATOMS: atom_id res chain seq x y z
N MET A 1 -8.34 -25.70 -22.17
CA MET A 1 -9.24 -24.71 -21.54
C MET A 1 -8.98 -24.77 -20.04
N TYR A 2 -8.72 -23.63 -19.40
CA TYR A 2 -8.52 -23.57 -17.96
C TYR A 2 -9.88 -23.58 -17.25
N GLN A 3 -10.00 -24.32 -16.15
CA GLN A 3 -11.24 -24.39 -15.34
C GLN A 3 -11.20 -23.47 -14.13
N THR A 4 -10.00 -23.06 -13.70
CA THR A 4 -9.78 -22.23 -12.53
C THR A 4 -8.87 -21.07 -12.91
N ILE A 5 -9.27 -19.86 -12.55
CA ILE A 5 -8.49 -18.64 -12.70
C ILE A 5 -8.48 -17.95 -11.34
N LEU A 6 -7.30 -17.63 -10.82
CA LEU A 6 -7.12 -16.87 -9.58
C LEU A 6 -6.67 -15.47 -9.95
N PHE A 7 -7.23 -14.48 -9.27
CA PHE A 7 -6.87 -13.07 -9.43
C PHE A 7 -6.30 -12.56 -8.13
N ASP A 8 -5.24 -11.78 -8.24
CA ASP A 8 -4.86 -10.85 -7.19
C ASP A 8 -5.85 -9.66 -7.17
N LEU A 9 -5.83 -8.84 -6.13
CA LEU A 9 -6.72 -7.69 -5.98
C LEU A 9 -6.04 -6.40 -6.43
N ASP A 10 -5.05 -5.96 -5.67
CA ASP A 10 -4.36 -4.68 -5.85
C ASP A 10 -3.51 -4.71 -7.12
N GLY A 11 -3.72 -3.75 -8.03
CA GLY A 11 -3.01 -3.72 -9.31
C GLY A 11 -3.48 -4.78 -10.32
N THR A 12 -4.52 -5.55 -9.99
CA THR A 12 -5.14 -6.53 -10.91
C THR A 12 -6.62 -6.24 -11.14
N LEU A 13 -7.43 -6.23 -10.09
CA LEU A 13 -8.87 -5.91 -10.17
C LEU A 13 -9.14 -4.45 -9.83
N THR A 14 -8.36 -3.88 -8.90
CA THR A 14 -8.55 -2.52 -8.41
C THR A 14 -7.28 -1.69 -8.48
N ASN A 15 -7.42 -0.41 -8.84
CA ASN A 15 -6.40 0.61 -8.74
C ASN A 15 -6.41 1.24 -7.33
N SER A 16 -5.78 0.54 -6.38
CA SER A 16 -5.65 0.95 -4.98
C SER A 16 -4.43 1.83 -4.70
N GLU A 17 -3.74 2.31 -5.75
CA GLU A 17 -2.49 3.06 -5.64
C GLU A 17 -2.64 4.27 -4.71
N LEU A 18 -3.75 5.02 -4.83
CA LEU A 18 -3.96 6.23 -4.04
C LEU A 18 -4.02 5.90 -2.55
N GLY A 19 -4.88 4.97 -2.16
CA GLY A 19 -5.05 4.56 -0.77
C GLY A 19 -3.78 3.97 -0.15
N ILE A 20 -3.09 3.09 -0.87
CA ILE A 20 -1.84 2.47 -0.39
C ILE A 20 -0.75 3.53 -0.23
N THR A 21 -0.50 4.35 -1.27
CA THR A 21 0.59 5.32 -1.23
C THR A 21 0.34 6.46 -0.24
N ASN A 22 -0.92 6.87 -0.02
CA ASN A 22 -1.28 7.82 1.04
C ASN A 22 -1.04 7.24 2.43
N SER A 23 -1.40 5.99 2.66
CA SER A 23 -1.22 5.30 3.94
C SER A 23 0.26 5.10 4.26
N VAL A 24 1.08 4.73 3.28
CA VAL A 24 2.54 4.62 3.44
C VAL A 24 3.16 6.00 3.70
N ALA A 25 2.77 7.03 2.94
CA ALA A 25 3.27 8.39 3.16
C ALA A 25 2.90 8.92 4.56
N TYR A 26 1.70 8.59 5.05
CA TYR A 26 1.28 8.92 6.41
C TYR A 26 2.17 8.24 7.46
N ALA A 27 2.40 6.93 7.32
CA ALA A 27 3.27 6.18 8.22
C ALA A 27 4.70 6.76 8.23
N LEU A 28 5.30 7.00 7.05
CA LEU A 28 6.63 7.61 6.92
C LEU A 28 6.69 9.01 7.54
N GLY A 29 5.61 9.78 7.42
CA GLY A 29 5.48 11.10 8.04
C GLY A 29 5.59 11.07 9.58
N LYS A 30 5.13 9.99 10.24
CA LYS A 30 5.30 9.80 11.69
C LYS A 30 6.76 9.62 12.11
N TYR A 31 7.63 9.23 11.19
CA TYR A 31 9.08 9.14 11.35
C TYR A 31 9.80 10.40 10.84
N GLY A 32 9.07 11.44 10.44
CA GLY A 32 9.64 12.66 9.88
C GLY A 32 10.18 12.51 8.45
N ILE A 33 9.86 11.40 7.77
CA ILE A 33 10.28 11.14 6.39
C ILE A 33 9.24 11.76 5.45
N GLN A 34 9.67 12.75 4.67
CA GLN A 34 8.82 13.38 3.67
C GLN A 34 8.96 12.67 2.32
N VAL A 35 7.83 12.40 1.68
CA VAL A 35 7.79 11.79 0.35
C VAL A 35 7.29 12.83 -0.66
N PRO A 36 8.18 13.51 -1.40
CA PRO A 36 7.80 14.56 -2.33
C PRO A 36 7.07 14.03 -3.57
N ASP A 37 7.38 12.80 -4.00
CA ASP A 37 6.69 12.12 -5.10
C ASP A 37 6.18 10.74 -4.64
N LYS A 38 4.86 10.61 -4.51
CA LYS A 38 4.21 9.36 -4.09
C LYS A 38 4.35 8.24 -5.10
N LYS A 39 4.73 8.52 -6.35
CA LYS A 39 5.02 7.45 -7.34
C LYS A 39 6.15 6.54 -6.88
N ALA A 40 7.10 7.05 -6.09
CA ALA A 40 8.15 6.23 -5.51
C ALA A 40 7.63 5.15 -4.56
N LEU A 41 6.43 5.35 -3.99
CA LEU A 41 5.79 4.41 -3.05
C LEU A 41 5.04 3.26 -3.75
N ARG A 42 4.99 3.22 -5.08
CA ARG A 42 4.39 2.09 -5.82
C ARG A 42 5.06 0.76 -5.51
N VAL A 43 6.30 0.77 -5.04
CA VAL A 43 7.01 -0.42 -4.57
C VAL A 43 6.37 -1.09 -3.34
N PHE A 44 5.38 -0.45 -2.70
CA PHE A 44 4.58 -1.01 -1.61
C PHE A 44 3.30 -1.72 -2.08
N ILE A 45 2.96 -1.66 -3.38
CA ILE A 45 1.74 -2.28 -3.91
C ILE A 45 2.06 -3.73 -4.32
N GLY A 46 1.49 -4.69 -3.59
CA GLY A 46 1.69 -6.12 -3.80
C GLY A 46 2.53 -6.84 -2.74
N PRO A 47 3.79 -6.43 -2.45
CA PRO A 47 4.61 -7.13 -1.46
C PRO A 47 4.14 -6.84 -0.02
N PRO A 48 4.53 -7.68 0.95
CA PRO A 48 4.26 -7.43 2.37
C PRO A 48 4.86 -6.08 2.81
N LEU A 49 4.08 -5.27 3.53
CA LEU A 49 4.51 -3.94 4.01
C LEU A 49 5.83 -3.99 4.79
N GLN A 50 6.00 -5.01 5.64
CA GLN A 50 7.23 -5.20 6.41
C GLN A 50 8.45 -5.32 5.48
N GLU A 51 8.38 -6.16 4.44
CA GLU A 51 9.48 -6.31 3.49
C GLU A 51 9.82 -4.98 2.82
N SER A 52 8.82 -4.22 2.40
CA SER A 52 9.03 -2.92 1.76
C SER A 52 9.63 -1.89 2.71
N PHE A 53 9.18 -1.79 3.97
CA PHE A 53 9.78 -0.89 4.95
C PHE A 53 11.23 -1.26 5.29
N GLU A 54 11.51 -2.55 5.50
CA GLU A 54 12.88 -3.05 5.75
C GLU A 54 13.78 -2.74 4.55
N ARG A 55 13.32 -3.06 3.33
CA ARG A 55 14.13 -2.97 2.11
C ARG A 55 14.39 -1.55 1.64
N PHE A 56 13.39 -0.67 1.67
CA PHE A 56 13.48 0.67 1.06
C PHE A 56 13.82 1.76 2.08
N TYR A 57 13.53 1.56 3.36
CA TYR A 57 13.76 2.55 4.41
C TYR A 57 14.67 2.06 5.53
N GLY A 58 15.12 0.79 5.49
CA GLY A 58 16.06 0.25 6.47
C GLY A 58 15.48 0.12 7.88
N PHE A 59 14.16 0.08 8.00
CA PHE A 59 13.49 -0.02 9.29
C PHE A 59 13.85 -1.34 9.96
N SER A 60 14.09 -1.29 11.27
CA SER A 60 14.14 -2.48 12.11
C SER A 60 12.77 -3.16 12.19
N LYS A 61 12.72 -4.39 12.70
CA LYS A 61 11.46 -5.11 12.91
C LYS A 61 10.47 -4.32 13.79
N GLU A 62 10.96 -3.68 14.85
CA GLU A 62 10.12 -2.89 15.76
C GLU A 62 9.57 -1.63 15.09
N GLU A 63 10.39 -0.98 14.25
CA GLU A 63 9.95 0.17 13.46
C GLU A 63 8.94 -0.25 12.39
N CYS A 64 9.13 -1.38 11.74
CA CYS A 64 8.18 -1.91 10.76
C CYS A 64 6.81 -2.19 11.39
N LEU A 65 6.75 -2.81 12.57
CA LEU A 65 5.49 -3.06 13.26
C LEU A 65 4.72 -1.75 13.53
N LYS A 66 5.42 -0.73 14.06
CA LYS A 66 4.81 0.58 14.29
C LYS A 66 4.41 1.29 13.00
N ALA A 67 5.22 1.20 11.95
CA ALA A 67 4.90 1.77 10.64
C ALA A 67 3.66 1.12 10.02
N ILE A 68 3.50 -0.19 10.19
CA ILE A 68 2.31 -0.94 9.77
C ILE A 68 1.08 -0.50 10.58
N ASP A 69 1.21 -0.28 11.89
CA ASP A 69 0.12 0.26 12.70
C ASP A 69 -0.33 1.64 12.20
N TYR A 70 0.62 2.55 11.92
CA TYR A 70 0.30 3.87 11.35
C TYR A 70 -0.27 3.78 9.94
N TYR A 71 0.20 2.84 9.12
CA TYR A 71 -0.38 2.56 7.82
C TYR A 71 -1.86 2.19 7.98
N HIS A 72 -2.19 1.27 8.90
CA HIS A 72 -3.55 0.83 9.15
C HIS A 72 -4.43 1.93 9.76
N GLU A 73 -3.87 2.81 10.59
CA GLU A 73 -4.56 4.00 11.11
C GLU A 73 -5.14 4.85 9.97
N TYR A 74 -4.33 5.16 8.95
CA TYR A 74 -4.82 5.92 7.79
C TYR A 74 -5.67 5.07 6.84
N PHE A 75 -5.24 3.83 6.56
CA PHE A 75 -5.88 2.98 5.57
C PHE A 75 -7.32 2.65 5.96
N SER A 76 -7.57 2.33 7.23
CA SER A 76 -8.91 1.96 7.71
C SER A 76 -9.91 3.13 7.67
N GLU A 77 -9.46 4.36 7.91
CA GLU A 77 -10.33 5.54 7.87
C GLU A 77 -10.54 6.11 6.47
N LYS A 78 -9.48 6.09 5.63
CA LYS A 78 -9.47 6.80 4.34
C LYS A 78 -8.96 5.92 3.21
N GLY A 79 -7.79 5.31 3.36
CA GLY A 79 -7.11 4.62 2.26
C GLY A 79 -7.92 3.48 1.63
N LEU A 80 -8.76 2.79 2.41
CA LEU A 80 -9.66 1.74 1.94
C LEU A 80 -10.64 2.25 0.85
N TYR A 81 -11.08 3.51 0.97
CA TYR A 81 -12.03 4.13 0.05
C TYR A 81 -11.35 4.94 -1.06
N GLU A 82 -10.03 5.12 -0.99
CA GLU A 82 -9.21 5.73 -2.04
C GLU A 82 -8.79 4.66 -3.08
N ASN A 83 -9.80 3.97 -3.62
CA ASN A 83 -9.67 2.84 -4.51
C ASN A 83 -10.74 2.88 -5.61
N GLU A 84 -10.43 2.33 -6.78
CA GLU A 84 -11.35 2.23 -7.93
C GLU A 84 -11.14 0.90 -8.65
N VAL A 85 -12.20 0.30 -9.20
CA VAL A 85 -12.06 -0.87 -10.08
C VAL A 85 -11.41 -0.45 -11.41
N TYR A 86 -10.58 -1.31 -12.00
CA TYR A 86 -10.04 -1.04 -13.33
C TYR A 86 -11.15 -1.03 -14.39
N LEU A 87 -10.98 -0.23 -15.45
CA LEU A 87 -11.93 -0.18 -16.55
C LEU A 87 -12.23 -1.58 -17.12
N GLY A 88 -13.50 -1.98 -17.07
CA GLY A 88 -13.97 -3.29 -17.55
C GLY A 88 -14.10 -4.35 -16.45
N VAL A 89 -13.61 -4.08 -15.23
CA VAL A 89 -13.95 -4.84 -14.02
C VAL A 89 -15.27 -4.27 -13.48
N PRO A 90 -16.31 -5.10 -13.23
CA PRO A 90 -17.56 -4.63 -12.65
C PRO A 90 -17.42 -4.28 -11.17
N ASP A 91 -18.24 -3.33 -10.70
CA ASP A 91 -18.42 -2.98 -9.28
C ASP A 91 -19.20 -4.06 -8.50
#